data_AF-A0A8C9HWB1-F1
#
_entry.id   AF-A0A8C9HWB1-F1
#
_cell.length_a   1.000
_cell.length_b   1.000
_cell.length_c   1.000
_cell.angle_alpha   90.00
_cell.angle_beta   90.00
_cell.angle_gamma   90.00
#
_symmetry.space_group_name_H-M   'P 1'
#
loop_
_entity.id
_entity.type
_entity.pdbx_description
1 polymer ?
#
loop_
_entity_poly.entity_id
_entity_poly.type
_entity_poly.pdbx_seq_one_letter_code
_entity_poly.pdbx_strand_id
1 'polypeptide(L)'
;LGRAQAQSRSAQTRPAVPLRGVRPETNIPQGNVTTWSSPGASQLRRAPGEVCFPGGKRDPTDVDDAATALREAQEEVGLRPHQVEVVCCLVPWLIDTDALVTPFVGLIDHNFQAQPNPAEVKNVFLVPLAYFLHPQVHDQHYVTRLGHRFINHIFEYTNPEDGVTYQIKGMTANLAVLVAFIILEKKPTFEVQFNLNDVLSSSEELFLKVHKKATSKL
;
A
#
# COMPACT_ATOMS: atom_id res chain seq x y z
N LEU A 1 -36.49 -9.97 -27.83
CA LEU A 1 -35.22 -10.74 -27.71
C LEU A 1 -34.14 -9.77 -27.24
N GLY A 2 -34.04 -9.61 -25.93
CA GLY A 2 -33.22 -8.58 -25.29
C GLY A 2 -31.73 -8.93 -25.32
N ARG A 3 -30.93 -7.98 -25.81
CA ARG A 3 -29.46 -8.01 -25.66
C ARG A 3 -29.14 -7.73 -24.20
N ALA A 4 -28.63 -8.73 -23.47
CA ALA A 4 -27.99 -8.50 -22.19
C ALA A 4 -26.64 -7.82 -22.43
N GLN A 5 -26.58 -6.51 -22.17
CA GLN A 5 -25.32 -5.81 -21.96
C GLN A 5 -24.66 -6.38 -20.70
N ALA A 6 -23.50 -7.01 -20.85
CA ALA A 6 -22.65 -7.38 -19.73
C ALA A 6 -22.18 -6.09 -19.04
N GLN A 7 -22.72 -5.83 -17.85
CA GLN A 7 -22.35 -4.69 -17.02
C GLN A 7 -20.88 -4.78 -16.58
N SER A 8 -20.21 -3.63 -16.62
CA SER A 8 -18.80 -3.41 -16.31
C SER A 8 -18.41 -3.91 -14.91
N ARG A 9 -17.48 -4.85 -14.83
CA ARG A 9 -16.79 -5.21 -13.58
C ARG A 9 -15.74 -4.13 -13.30
N SER A 10 -15.98 -3.21 -12.34
CA SER A 10 -15.01 -2.13 -12.08
C SER A 10 -14.93 -1.68 -10.61
N ALA A 11 -13.91 -2.15 -9.91
CA ALA A 11 -13.27 -1.43 -8.81
C ALA A 11 -11.86 -2.01 -8.54
N GLN A 12 -10.91 -1.77 -9.44
CA GLN A 12 -9.49 -2.09 -9.21
C GLN A 12 -8.83 -0.86 -8.57
N THR A 13 -8.33 -0.98 -7.34
CA THR A 13 -7.74 0.12 -6.55
C THR A 13 -6.23 -0.11 -6.40
N ARG A 14 -5.34 0.84 -6.65
CA ARG A 14 -3.91 0.53 -6.88
C ARG A 14 -2.94 1.43 -6.10
N PRO A 15 -2.31 0.96 -5.01
CA PRO A 15 -1.38 1.73 -4.22
C PRO A 15 0.02 1.71 -4.82
N ALA A 16 0.67 2.87 -4.85
CA ALA A 16 2.12 2.99 -4.94
C ALA A 16 2.70 2.91 -3.51
N VAL A 17 3.71 2.07 -3.30
CA VAL A 17 4.54 2.12 -2.09
C VAL A 17 5.76 2.98 -2.41
N PRO A 18 5.72 4.29 -2.12
CA PRO A 18 6.85 5.16 -2.36
C PRO A 18 7.99 4.87 -1.40
N LEU A 19 9.20 4.77 -1.93
CA LEU A 19 10.45 4.67 -1.19
C LEU A 19 11.33 5.85 -1.55
N ARG A 20 11.63 6.72 -0.59
CA ARG A 20 12.64 7.78 -0.80
C ARG A 20 14.03 7.25 -0.47
N GLY A 21 14.97 7.37 -1.40
CA GLY A 21 16.39 7.07 -1.16
C GLY A 21 17.06 8.17 -0.33
N VAL A 22 17.94 7.77 0.60
CA VAL A 22 18.76 8.70 1.42
C VAL A 22 20.21 8.69 0.91
N ARG A 23 20.91 9.83 1.06
CA ARG A 23 22.29 10.08 0.63
C ARG A 23 23.29 9.00 1.08
N PRO A 24 24.42 8.81 0.37
CA PRO A 24 25.41 7.77 0.63
C PRO A 24 26.27 7.94 1.91
N GLU A 25 25.99 8.92 2.78
CA GLU A 25 26.79 9.18 3.99
C GLU A 25 26.25 8.47 5.25
N THR A 26 25.08 7.82 5.17
CA THR A 26 24.59 6.92 6.21
C THR A 26 24.34 5.54 5.59
N ASN A 27 25.14 4.56 5.99
CA ASN A 27 25.21 3.22 5.40
C ASN A 27 23.98 2.32 5.75
N ILE A 28 22.78 2.89 5.83
CA ILE A 28 21.53 2.19 6.11
C ILE A 28 20.47 2.70 5.13
N PRO A 29 19.86 1.86 4.27
CA PRO A 29 18.71 2.26 3.48
C PRO A 29 17.54 2.58 4.42
N GLN A 30 17.37 3.84 4.78
CA GLN A 30 16.14 4.33 5.40
C GLN A 30 15.14 4.56 4.28
N GLY A 31 14.55 3.48 3.76
CA GLY A 31 13.41 3.60 2.87
C GLY A 31 12.30 4.34 3.63
N ASN A 32 12.01 5.57 3.27
CA ASN A 32 10.95 6.30 3.95
C ASN A 32 9.63 5.93 3.29
N VAL A 33 8.76 5.25 4.03
CA VAL A 33 7.41 4.89 3.62
C VAL A 33 6.55 6.13 3.79
N THR A 34 6.01 6.66 2.70
CA THR A 34 5.09 7.80 2.78
C THR A 34 3.67 7.28 2.95
N THR A 35 2.95 7.77 3.95
CA THR A 35 1.57 7.35 4.21
C THR A 35 0.66 8.55 4.52
N TRP A 36 -0.63 8.46 4.16
CA TRP A 36 -1.57 9.60 4.13
C TRP A 36 -2.84 9.32 4.91
N SER A 37 -3.42 10.34 5.54
CA SER A 37 -4.76 10.33 6.15
C SER A 37 -5.73 11.12 5.27
N SER A 38 -6.93 10.61 4.98
CA SER A 38 -8.00 11.34 4.26
C SER A 38 -9.04 11.93 5.21
N PRO A 39 -9.65 13.10 4.97
CA PRO A 39 -10.88 13.48 5.65
C PRO A 39 -11.94 13.96 4.63
N GLY A 40 -13.08 13.27 4.60
CA GLY A 40 -14.37 13.84 4.23
C GLY A 40 -14.46 14.69 2.96
N ALA A 41 -14.23 14.08 1.78
CA ALA A 41 -15.01 14.47 0.60
C ALA A 41 -16.17 13.48 0.47
N SER A 42 -17.39 14.00 0.40
CA SER A 42 -18.64 13.27 0.15
C SER A 42 -18.67 12.49 -1.19
N GLN A 43 -17.53 12.33 -1.85
CA GLN A 43 -17.35 11.68 -3.14
C GLN A 43 -16.39 10.47 -3.12
N LEU A 44 -15.65 10.21 -2.02
CA LEU A 44 -14.74 9.06 -1.91
C LEU A 44 -15.41 7.88 -1.18
N ARG A 45 -15.67 6.79 -1.91
CA ARG A 45 -16.51 5.66 -1.45
C ARG A 45 -15.83 4.66 -0.50
N ARG A 46 -14.54 4.78 -0.16
CA ARG A 46 -13.84 3.81 0.72
C ARG A 46 -12.80 4.48 1.64
N ALA A 47 -12.89 4.18 2.94
CA ALA A 47 -11.91 4.44 4.02
C ALA A 47 -11.51 5.90 4.35
N PRO A 48 -12.46 6.79 4.74
CA PRO A 48 -12.12 8.12 5.24
C PRO A 48 -11.35 8.03 6.57
N GLY A 49 -10.26 8.77 6.69
CA GLY A 49 -9.48 8.88 7.94
C GLY A 49 -8.35 7.87 8.07
N GLU A 50 -8.28 6.87 7.20
CA GLU A 50 -7.31 5.79 7.32
C GLU A 50 -5.96 6.14 6.70
N VAL A 51 -4.91 5.50 7.23
CA VAL A 51 -3.55 5.62 6.71
C VAL A 51 -3.37 4.68 5.50
N CYS A 52 -3.13 5.24 4.31
CA CYS A 52 -2.96 4.47 3.07
C CYS A 52 -1.69 4.87 2.29
N PHE A 53 -1.52 4.24 1.12
CA PHE A 53 -0.53 4.50 0.06
C PHE A 53 -1.21 5.25 -1.11
N PRO A 54 -0.53 6.11 -1.92
CA PRO A 54 -1.20 6.90 -2.94
C PRO A 54 -1.74 5.95 -3.97
N GLY A 55 -2.93 6.23 -4.46
CA GLY A 55 -3.54 5.30 -5.36
C GLY A 55 -5.03 5.36 -5.36
N GLY A 56 -5.58 5.10 -6.53
CA GLY A 56 -7.01 5.13 -6.74
C GLY A 56 -7.45 4.09 -7.73
N LYS A 57 -8.60 4.36 -8.33
CA LYS A 57 -9.24 3.45 -9.27
C LYS A 57 -8.64 3.66 -10.66
N ARG A 58 -8.45 2.57 -11.42
CA ARG A 58 -8.09 2.69 -12.84
C ARG A 58 -9.09 3.57 -13.59
N ASP A 59 -8.59 4.58 -14.28
CA ASP A 59 -9.33 5.35 -15.26
C ASP A 59 -9.25 4.67 -16.65
N PRO A 60 -10.29 4.71 -17.50
CA PRO A 60 -10.23 4.18 -18.86
C PRO A 60 -9.10 4.76 -19.73
N THR A 61 -8.55 5.92 -19.38
CA THR A 61 -7.42 6.57 -20.06
C THR A 61 -6.06 6.03 -19.62
N ASP A 62 -5.99 5.30 -18.50
CA ASP A 62 -4.74 4.73 -18.00
C ASP A 62 -4.30 3.55 -18.89
N VAL A 63 -3.12 3.69 -19.52
CA VAL A 63 -2.56 2.68 -20.45
C VAL A 63 -2.32 1.33 -19.77
N ASP A 64 -1.92 1.33 -18.51
CA ASP A 64 -1.67 0.15 -17.70
C ASP A 64 -1.87 0.42 -16.20
N ASP A 65 -1.47 -0.55 -15.36
CA ASP A 65 -1.64 -0.48 -13.92
C ASP A 65 -0.65 0.45 -13.22
N ALA A 66 0.55 0.59 -13.78
CA ALA A 66 1.56 1.51 -13.27
C ALA A 66 1.17 2.97 -13.58
N ALA A 67 0.61 3.24 -14.76
CA ALA A 67 0.11 4.55 -15.15
C ALA A 67 -0.96 5.08 -14.19
N THR A 68 -1.89 4.22 -13.74
CA THR A 68 -2.84 4.59 -12.68
C THR A 68 -2.13 5.00 -11.40
N ALA A 69 -1.18 4.19 -10.91
CA ALA A 69 -0.48 4.49 -9.67
C ALA A 69 0.30 5.81 -9.75
N LEU A 70 0.91 6.11 -10.90
CA LEU A 70 1.62 7.37 -11.15
C LEU A 70 0.67 8.56 -11.25
N ARG A 71 -0.45 8.43 -11.96
CA ARG A 71 -1.46 9.49 -12.08
C ARG A 71 -2.02 9.87 -10.71
N GLU A 72 -2.44 8.88 -9.93
CA GLU A 72 -3.01 9.09 -8.59
C GLU A 72 -1.96 9.68 -7.64
N ALA A 73 -0.71 9.21 -7.66
CA ALA A 73 0.36 9.82 -6.86
C ALA A 73 0.64 11.29 -7.26
N GLN A 74 0.48 11.62 -8.53
CA GLN A 74 0.59 13.00 -9.01
C GLN A 74 -0.59 13.87 -8.53
N GLU A 75 -1.82 13.35 -8.61
CA GLU A 75 -3.05 14.04 -8.19
C GLU A 75 -3.09 14.28 -6.67
N GLU A 76 -2.68 13.28 -5.89
CA GLU A 76 -2.74 13.31 -4.43
C GLU A 76 -1.62 14.14 -3.80
N VAL A 77 -0.38 13.98 -4.29
CA VAL A 77 0.81 14.58 -3.64
C VAL A 77 1.79 15.29 -4.57
N GLY A 78 1.42 15.48 -5.83
CA GLY A 78 2.23 16.21 -6.79
C GLY A 78 3.47 15.46 -7.29
N LEU A 79 3.56 14.13 -7.08
CA LEU A 79 4.69 13.32 -7.52
C LEU A 79 4.68 13.17 -9.04
N ARG A 80 5.56 13.89 -9.73
CA ARG A 80 5.64 13.83 -11.19
C ARG A 80 6.33 12.54 -11.65
N PRO A 81 5.99 11.99 -12.83
CA PRO A 81 6.59 10.75 -13.33
C PRO A 81 8.12 10.76 -13.41
N HIS A 82 8.74 11.91 -13.68
CA HIS A 82 10.21 12.04 -13.74
C HIS A 82 10.89 12.06 -12.35
N GLN A 83 10.12 12.07 -11.26
CA GLN A 83 10.59 12.06 -9.88
C GLN A 83 10.46 10.68 -9.24
N VAL A 84 10.03 9.67 -10.00
CA VAL A 84 9.84 8.32 -9.49
C VAL A 84 10.27 7.28 -10.52
N GLU A 85 11.06 6.32 -10.08
CA GLU A 85 11.40 5.12 -10.85
C GLU A 85 10.59 3.94 -10.29
N VAL A 86 9.68 3.37 -11.07
CA VAL A 86 8.94 2.16 -10.67
C VAL A 86 9.85 0.95 -10.81
N VAL A 87 10.16 0.29 -9.69
CA VAL A 87 11.16 -0.79 -9.64
C VAL A 87 10.54 -2.19 -9.62
N CYS A 88 9.35 -2.35 -9.05
CA CYS A 88 8.65 -3.64 -9.10
C CYS A 88 7.14 -3.52 -8.93
N CYS A 89 6.44 -4.55 -9.41
CA CYS A 89 5.05 -4.83 -9.10
C CYS A 89 5.01 -5.99 -8.10
N LEU A 90 4.32 -5.80 -6.99
CA LEU A 90 4.14 -6.85 -5.97
C LEU A 90 2.93 -7.72 -6.28
N VAL A 91 2.82 -8.85 -5.58
CA VAL A 91 1.66 -9.76 -5.69
C VAL A 91 0.37 -9.00 -5.38
N PRO A 92 -0.68 -9.11 -6.21
CA PRO A 92 -1.95 -8.43 -5.97
C PRO A 92 -2.69 -8.89 -4.70
N TRP A 93 -3.51 -7.99 -4.15
CA TRP A 93 -4.32 -8.23 -2.95
C TRP A 93 -5.81 -8.14 -3.28
N LEU A 94 -6.62 -9.06 -2.74
CA LEU A 94 -8.08 -8.96 -2.81
C LEU A 94 -8.62 -8.28 -1.56
N ILE A 95 -9.22 -7.10 -1.73
CA ILE A 95 -9.93 -6.40 -0.64
C ILE A 95 -11.34 -6.98 -0.50
N ASP A 96 -11.97 -7.31 -1.61
CA ASP A 96 -13.30 -7.90 -1.65
C ASP A 96 -13.38 -8.90 -2.81
N THR A 97 -14.49 -9.61 -2.93
CA THR A 97 -14.82 -10.52 -4.03
C THR A 97 -14.55 -9.90 -5.41
N ASP A 98 -14.84 -8.60 -5.57
CA ASP A 98 -14.74 -7.87 -6.84
C ASP A 98 -13.70 -6.73 -6.83
N ALA A 99 -12.84 -6.64 -5.80
CA ALA A 99 -11.88 -5.55 -5.64
C ALA A 99 -10.44 -6.07 -5.52
N LEU A 100 -9.68 -5.89 -6.60
CA LEU A 100 -8.28 -6.25 -6.70
C LEU A 100 -7.38 -5.03 -6.56
N VAL A 101 -6.27 -5.22 -5.86
CA VAL A 101 -5.24 -4.23 -5.63
C VAL A 101 -3.91 -4.68 -6.20
N THR A 102 -3.30 -3.85 -7.03
CA THR A 102 -1.96 -4.10 -7.62
C THR A 102 -0.96 -3.10 -7.02
N PRO A 103 -0.05 -3.53 -6.12
CA PRO A 103 0.92 -2.63 -5.51
C PRO A 103 2.15 -2.45 -6.39
N PHE A 104 2.63 -1.20 -6.53
CA PHE A 104 3.89 -0.89 -7.19
C PHE A 104 4.87 -0.27 -6.21
N VAL A 105 6.14 -0.65 -6.25
CA VAL A 105 7.19 -0.01 -5.46
C VAL A 105 7.94 0.97 -6.36
N GLY A 106 8.11 2.21 -5.88
CA GLY A 106 8.81 3.26 -6.63
C GLY A 106 9.91 3.93 -5.81
N LEU A 107 11.06 4.19 -6.43
CA LEU A 107 12.14 4.99 -5.87
C LEU A 107 11.89 6.47 -6.18
N ILE A 108 11.71 7.28 -5.13
CA ILE A 108 11.44 8.71 -5.24
C ILE A 108 12.74 9.52 -5.26
N ASP A 109 12.80 10.49 -6.17
CA ASP A 109 13.87 11.47 -6.25
C ASP A 109 14.04 12.25 -4.95
N HIS A 110 15.29 12.41 -4.52
CA HIS A 110 15.63 13.06 -3.27
C HIS A 110 15.18 14.53 -3.19
N ASN A 111 14.99 15.23 -4.31
CA ASN A 111 14.51 16.63 -4.32
C ASN A 111 12.98 16.73 -4.32
N PHE A 112 12.26 15.61 -4.39
CA PHE A 112 10.81 15.63 -4.28
C PHE A 112 10.39 16.22 -2.93
N GLN A 113 9.43 17.14 -3.01
CA GLN A 113 8.72 17.73 -1.88
C GLN A 113 7.24 17.51 -2.14
N ALA A 114 6.56 16.84 -1.22
CA ALA A 114 5.15 16.53 -1.37
C ALA A 114 4.32 17.83 -1.41
N GLN A 115 3.35 17.87 -2.32
CA GLN A 115 2.35 18.93 -2.44
C GLN A 115 0.98 18.29 -2.26
N PRO A 116 0.52 18.10 -1.01
CA PRO A 116 -0.71 17.38 -0.74
C PRO A 116 -1.90 18.13 -1.32
N ASN A 117 -2.75 17.45 -2.09
CA ASN A 117 -4.02 17.98 -2.55
C ASN A 117 -5.02 17.97 -1.39
N PRO A 118 -5.43 19.14 -0.85
CA PRO A 118 -6.28 19.20 0.34
C PRO A 118 -7.69 18.65 0.12
N ALA A 119 -8.11 18.44 -1.13
CA ALA A 119 -9.39 17.81 -1.44
C ALA A 119 -9.41 16.31 -1.11
N GLU A 120 -8.23 15.67 -1.03
CA GLU A 120 -8.09 14.21 -0.92
C GLU A 120 -7.14 13.81 0.22
N VAL A 121 -6.11 14.61 0.49
CA VAL A 121 -5.00 14.31 1.41
C VAL A 121 -4.96 15.32 2.56
N LYS A 122 -5.11 14.82 3.80
CA LYS A 122 -4.98 15.62 5.03
C LYS A 122 -3.53 15.93 5.36
N ASN A 123 -2.69 14.90 5.29
CA ASN A 123 -1.33 14.93 5.79
C ASN A 123 -0.48 13.88 5.08
N VAL A 124 0.82 14.17 4.99
CA VAL A 124 1.85 13.35 4.38
C VAL A 124 2.98 13.22 5.38
N PHE A 125 3.34 12.00 5.75
CA PHE A 125 4.42 11.75 6.69
C PHE A 125 5.26 10.55 6.25
N LEU A 126 6.46 10.48 6.80
CA LEU A 126 7.44 9.45 6.48
C LEU A 126 7.68 8.55 7.70
N VAL A 127 7.78 7.24 7.44
CA VAL A 127 8.14 6.25 8.44
C VAL A 127 9.41 5.51 7.98
N PRO A 128 10.45 5.39 8.81
CA PRO A 128 11.62 4.61 8.47
C PRO A 128 11.25 3.14 8.23
N LEU A 129 11.71 2.54 7.13
CA LEU A 129 11.34 1.17 6.76
C LEU A 129 11.64 0.14 7.87
N ALA A 130 12.73 0.34 8.61
CA ALA A 130 13.12 -0.52 9.71
C ALA A 130 12.08 -0.55 10.85
N TYR A 131 11.27 0.49 10.99
CA TYR A 131 10.20 0.57 11.98
C TYR A 131 9.18 -0.56 11.79
N PHE A 132 8.88 -0.93 10.55
CA PHE A 132 7.93 -2.01 10.25
C PHE A 132 8.48 -3.40 10.54
N LEU A 133 9.74 -3.55 10.94
CA LEU A 133 10.31 -4.83 11.37
C LEU A 133 10.55 -4.85 12.88
N HIS A 134 10.90 -3.70 13.46
CA HIS A 134 11.21 -3.53 14.88
C HIS A 134 10.47 -2.30 15.44
N PRO A 135 9.13 -2.36 15.51
CA PRO A 135 8.32 -1.24 15.99
C PRO A 135 8.49 -1.04 17.49
N GLN A 136 8.30 0.20 17.96
CA GLN A 136 8.23 0.48 19.40
C GLN A 136 6.83 0.17 19.95
N VAL A 137 5.78 0.50 19.19
CA VAL A 137 4.38 0.25 19.54
C VAL A 137 3.71 -0.52 18.40
N HIS A 138 3.34 -1.76 18.69
CA HIS A 138 2.71 -2.67 17.73
C HIS A 138 1.77 -3.64 18.43
N ASP A 139 0.64 -3.89 17.79
CA ASP A 139 -0.27 -4.97 18.13
C ASP A 139 -0.68 -5.71 16.85
N GLN A 140 -1.13 -6.96 17.01
CA GLN A 140 -1.64 -7.75 15.90
C GLN A 140 -2.75 -8.70 16.34
N HIS A 141 -3.74 -8.87 15.48
CA HIS A 141 -4.80 -9.84 15.69
C HIS A 141 -5.19 -10.52 14.38
N TYR A 142 -5.78 -11.70 14.51
CA TYR A 142 -6.26 -12.46 13.37
C TYR A 142 -7.65 -11.99 12.94
N VAL A 143 -7.85 -11.80 11.65
CA VAL A 143 -9.13 -11.46 11.03
C VAL A 143 -9.44 -12.48 9.94
N THR A 144 -10.65 -13.04 9.93
CA THR A 144 -11.08 -13.94 8.84
C THR A 144 -11.77 -13.13 7.76
N ARG A 145 -11.23 -13.14 6.53
CA ARG A 145 -11.81 -12.50 5.35
C ARG A 145 -11.77 -13.45 4.16
N LEU A 146 -12.80 -13.44 3.32
CA LEU A 146 -12.91 -14.34 2.15
C LEU A 146 -12.67 -15.82 2.49
N GLY A 147 -12.96 -16.22 3.74
CA GLY A 147 -12.73 -17.57 4.25
C GLY A 147 -11.26 -17.97 4.42
N HIS A 148 -10.36 -17.00 4.56
CA HIS A 148 -8.96 -17.16 4.93
C HIS A 148 -8.64 -16.32 6.17
N ARG A 149 -7.72 -16.79 7.01
CA ARG A 149 -7.27 -16.07 8.21
C ARG A 149 -6.12 -15.15 7.82
N PHE A 150 -6.29 -13.86 8.06
CA PHE A 150 -5.30 -12.83 7.81
C PHE A 150 -4.76 -12.25 9.12
N ILE A 151 -3.51 -11.82 9.13
CA ILE A 151 -2.95 -11.00 10.21
C ILE A 151 -3.27 -9.53 9.93
N ASN A 152 -3.92 -8.89 10.89
CA ASN A 152 -4.14 -7.44 10.90
C ASN A 152 -3.16 -6.79 11.88
N HIS A 153 -2.12 -6.18 11.33
CA HIS A 153 -1.16 -5.40 12.11
C HIS A 153 -1.72 -4.01 12.44
N ILE A 154 -1.37 -3.49 13.60
CA ILE A 154 -1.58 -2.10 14.02
C ILE A 154 -0.25 -1.58 14.53
N PHE A 155 0.33 -0.63 13.81
CA PHE A 155 1.53 0.10 14.21
C PHE A 155 1.14 1.49 14.66
N GLU A 156 1.75 1.99 15.73
CA GLU A 156 1.67 3.40 16.11
C GLU A 156 3.04 4.03 15.95
N TYR A 157 3.17 5.01 15.05
CA TYR A 157 4.42 5.72 14.81
C TYR A 157 4.27 7.18 15.21
N THR A 158 5.10 7.63 16.14
CA THR A 158 5.20 9.05 16.51
C THR A 158 6.34 9.67 15.75
N ASN A 159 6.04 10.67 14.92
CA ASN A 159 7.06 11.42 14.21
C ASN A 159 7.89 12.24 15.22
N PRO A 160 9.22 12.03 15.32
CA PRO A 160 10.04 12.74 16.29
C PRO A 160 10.17 14.24 16.00
N GLU A 161 9.88 14.70 14.78
CA GLU A 161 10.03 16.11 14.40
C GLU A 161 8.87 16.98 14.90
N ASP A 162 7.63 16.48 14.85
CA ASP A 162 6.41 17.24 15.19
C ASP A 162 5.64 16.65 16.38
N GLY A 163 6.01 15.46 16.85
CA GLY A 163 5.35 14.75 17.95
C GLY A 163 3.99 14.13 17.59
N VAL A 164 3.58 14.13 16.31
CA VAL A 164 2.30 13.59 15.88
C VAL A 164 2.37 12.06 15.77
N THR A 165 1.40 11.38 16.37
CA THR A 165 1.26 9.92 16.30
C THR A 165 0.29 9.50 15.20
N TYR A 166 0.70 8.52 14.40
CA TYR A 166 -0.06 7.95 13.30
C TYR A 166 -0.28 6.46 13.52
N GLN A 167 -1.50 5.99 13.26
CA GLN A 167 -1.84 4.57 13.31
C GLN A 167 -1.87 3.97 11.91
N ILE A 168 -1.04 2.95 11.66
CA ILE A 168 -0.88 2.29 10.37
C ILE A 168 -1.36 0.85 10.51
N LYS A 169 -2.39 0.46 9.76
CA LYS A 169 -3.04 -0.85 9.93
C LYS A 169 -3.44 -1.52 8.63
N GLY A 170 -3.94 -2.75 8.71
CA GLY A 170 -4.58 -3.44 7.58
C GLY A 170 -3.63 -3.75 6.42
N MET A 171 -4.10 -3.53 5.20
CA MET A 171 -3.34 -3.81 3.98
C MET A 171 -2.08 -2.92 3.88
N THR A 172 -2.21 -1.63 4.24
CA THR A 172 -1.09 -0.68 4.24
C THR A 172 0.06 -1.20 5.12
N ALA A 173 -0.27 -1.62 6.35
CA ALA A 173 0.70 -2.17 7.28
C ALA A 173 1.36 -3.45 6.75
N ASN A 174 0.57 -4.38 6.20
CA ASN A 174 1.11 -5.62 5.65
C ASN A 174 2.06 -5.38 4.45
N LEU A 175 1.70 -4.47 3.54
CA LEU A 175 2.55 -4.08 2.41
C LEU A 175 3.86 -3.43 2.90
N ALA A 176 3.78 -2.57 3.91
CA ALA A 176 4.96 -1.94 4.49
C ALA A 176 5.92 -2.97 5.12
N VAL A 177 5.39 -3.96 5.87
CA VAL A 177 6.17 -5.07 6.43
C VAL A 177 6.82 -5.91 5.33
N LEU A 178 6.07 -6.25 4.28
CA LEU A 178 6.58 -7.03 3.15
C LEU A 178 7.74 -6.32 2.46
N VAL A 179 7.56 -5.04 2.11
CA VAL A 179 8.60 -4.24 1.47
C VAL A 179 9.81 -4.06 2.39
N ALA A 180 9.58 -3.86 3.69
CA ALA A 180 10.65 -3.77 4.66
C ALA A 180 11.47 -5.05 4.75
N PHE A 181 10.80 -6.20 4.76
CA PHE A 181 11.46 -7.50 4.81
C PHE A 181 12.28 -7.76 3.54
N ILE A 182 11.71 -7.49 2.35
CA ILE A 182 12.40 -7.67 1.07
C ILE A 182 13.67 -6.82 0.98
N ILE A 183 13.62 -5.57 1.44
CA ILE A 183 14.73 -4.62 1.27
C ILE A 183 15.79 -4.76 2.34
N LEU A 184 15.37 -4.95 3.60
CA LEU A 184 16.29 -4.94 4.75
C LEU A 184 16.76 -6.35 5.14
N GLU A 185 16.05 -7.39 4.70
CA GLU A 185 16.34 -8.80 5.01
C GLU A 185 16.44 -9.10 6.52
N LYS A 186 15.86 -8.24 7.35
CA LYS A 186 15.80 -8.42 8.81
C LYS A 186 14.48 -9.08 9.19
N LYS A 187 14.55 -10.07 10.08
CA LYS A 187 13.33 -10.73 10.57
C LYS A 187 12.53 -9.76 11.45
N PRO A 188 11.20 -9.68 11.28
CA PRO A 188 10.35 -8.90 12.17
C PRO A 188 10.30 -9.52 13.57
N THR A 189 9.99 -8.72 14.58
CA THR A 189 9.83 -9.16 15.98
C THR A 189 8.46 -9.79 16.27
N PHE A 190 7.65 -10.03 15.25
CA PHE A 190 6.27 -10.50 15.34
C PHE A 190 5.94 -11.45 14.17
N GLU A 191 4.77 -12.10 14.22
CA GLU A 191 4.33 -13.05 13.18
C GLU A 191 3.91 -12.33 11.88
N VAL A 192 4.15 -12.92 10.71
CA VAL A 192 3.75 -12.33 9.42
C VAL A 192 2.90 -13.29 8.59
N GLN A 193 2.20 -12.72 7.62
CA GLN A 193 1.26 -13.46 6.76
C GLN A 193 1.96 -14.39 5.73
N PHE A 194 3.20 -14.06 5.36
CA PHE A 194 3.99 -14.76 4.35
C PHE A 194 5.13 -15.59 4.97
N ASN A 195 5.67 -16.54 4.23
CA ASN A 195 6.81 -17.33 4.67
C ASN A 195 8.10 -16.52 4.52
N LEU A 196 8.81 -16.28 5.63
CA LEU A 196 10.07 -15.52 5.65
C LEU A 196 11.18 -16.17 4.80
N ASN A 197 11.12 -17.49 4.57
CA ASN A 197 12.11 -18.21 3.77
C ASN A 197 11.69 -18.38 2.29
N ASP A 198 10.45 -18.00 1.95
CA ASP A 198 9.88 -18.20 0.61
C ASP A 198 8.76 -17.18 0.36
N VAL A 199 9.15 -15.91 0.31
CA VAL A 199 8.22 -14.77 0.32
C VAL A 199 7.34 -14.77 -0.92
N LEU A 200 7.94 -14.93 -2.10
CA LEU A 200 7.23 -14.81 -3.38
C LEU A 200 6.18 -15.92 -3.52
N SER A 201 6.62 -17.18 -3.43
CA SER A 201 5.73 -18.33 -3.63
C SER A 201 4.61 -18.36 -2.59
N SER A 202 4.92 -18.10 -1.32
CA SER A 202 3.89 -18.08 -0.26
C SER A 202 2.87 -16.96 -0.46
N SER A 203 3.29 -15.80 -0.99
CA SER A 203 2.41 -14.67 -1.29
C SER A 203 1.51 -14.96 -2.50
N GLU A 204 2.06 -15.54 -3.57
CA GLU A 204 1.31 -15.95 -4.75
C GLU A 204 0.30 -17.05 -4.43
N GLU A 205 0.70 -18.06 -3.67
CA GLU A 205 -0.20 -19.13 -3.22
C GLU A 205 -1.37 -18.58 -2.41
N LEU A 206 -1.10 -17.64 -1.49
CA LEU A 206 -2.13 -17.01 -0.69
C LEU A 206 -3.13 -16.27 -1.59
N PHE A 207 -2.63 -15.49 -2.54
CA PHE A 207 -3.47 -14.81 -3.52
C PHE A 207 -4.35 -15.79 -4.31
N LEU A 208 -3.76 -16.85 -4.88
CA LEU A 208 -4.49 -17.86 -5.65
C LEU A 208 -5.55 -18.59 -4.81
N LYS A 209 -5.24 -18.93 -3.55
CA LYS A 209 -6.18 -19.56 -2.60
C LYS A 209 -7.39 -18.65 -2.35
N VAL A 210 -7.14 -17.37 -2.11
CA VAL A 210 -8.20 -16.38 -1.83
C VAL A 210 -9.02 -16.10 -3.09
N HIS A 211 -8.37 -15.92 -4.24
CA HIS A 211 -9.02 -15.65 -5.52
C HIS A 211 -9.94 -16.80 -5.93
N LYS A 212 -9.44 -18.06 -5.89
CA LYS A 212 -10.24 -19.25 -6.21
C LYS A 212 -11.50 -19.34 -5.35
N LYS A 213 -11.40 -19.00 -4.06
CA LYS A 213 -12.51 -19.05 -3.11
C LYS A 213 -13.51 -17.91 -3.28
N ALA A 214 -13.03 -16.73 -3.69
CA ALA A 214 -13.88 -15.61 -4.06
C ALA A 214 -14.68 -15.93 -5.33
N THR A 215 -14.01 -16.46 -6.37
CA THR A 215 -14.66 -16.81 -7.64
C THR A 215 -15.59 -18.01 -7.54
N SER A 216 -15.35 -18.96 -6.62
CA SER A 216 -16.24 -20.11 -6.44
C SER A 216 -17.55 -19.79 -5.70
N LYS A 217 -17.69 -18.57 -5.17
CA LYS A 217 -18.90 -18.09 -4.47
C LYS A 217 -19.80 -17.21 -5.35
N LEU A 218 -19.36 -16.92 -6.58
CA LEU A 218 -20.10 -16.24 -7.64
C LEU A 218 -20.81 -17.27 -8.52
#